data_AF-A0A933U0J3-F1
#
_entry.id   AF-A0A933U0J3-F1
#
_cell.length_a   1.000
_cell.length_b   1.000
_cell.length_c   1.000
_cell.angle_alpha   90.00
_cell.angle_beta   90.00
_cell.angle_gamma   90.00
#
_symmetry.space_group_name_H-M   'P 1'
#
loop_
_entity.id
_entity.type
_entity.pdbx_description
1 polymer ?
#
loop_
_entity_poly.entity_id
_entity_poly.type
_entity_poly.pdbx_seq_one_letter_code
_entity_poly.pdbx_strand_id
1 'polypeptide(L)'
;MNLRERWSALKGPCTGQDLALQALVAFVLALSSTSPATVVPTTGIDSGFCGGLNELYLRGARAGVDWIYTWGPWGWLQGVAFDDRLWIARFLVGDVLLKSVCAILLVRAAWRLPALERALALGALFVLDVPGDAAIYLAAFAAFDLALDRPERGVRVFGAGAFVLLLGLVKFTYLLLAAPLCAVLLFARARAVGRRAAGITALLLALVLAAAWIGARQSLLDFPAWIAGSLRVAAGYDAAMAFASTKELLQLGLLALACVAGRLALASVGRGTPAREFARTAAFAAFTFLAFKQGYVRGSDHTPIFFAIAGGTAFFVRREEERGVRLAASLGLRLSTLLVCTLGAF
;
A
#
# COMPACT_ATOMS: atom_id res chain seq x y z
N MET A 1 -19.58 27.74 22.58
CA MET A 1 -18.88 26.45 22.37
C MET A 1 -18.48 26.36 20.90
N ASN A 2 -17.18 26.36 20.62
CA ASN A 2 -16.65 26.31 19.24
C ASN A 2 -17.02 24.95 18.61
N LEU A 3 -17.31 24.91 17.30
CA LEU A 3 -17.48 23.66 16.54
C LEU A 3 -16.37 22.64 16.81
N ARG A 4 -15.14 23.09 17.11
CA ARG A 4 -14.01 22.25 17.56
C ARG A 4 -14.28 21.52 18.87
N GLU A 5 -14.85 22.19 19.86
CA GLU A 5 -15.20 21.61 21.17
C GLU A 5 -16.37 20.63 21.04
N ARG A 6 -17.35 20.94 20.18
CA ARG A 6 -18.43 20.01 19.82
C ARG A 6 -17.89 18.76 19.10
N TRP A 7 -16.94 18.92 18.18
CA TRP A 7 -16.33 17.80 17.46
C TRP A 7 -15.35 16.98 18.32
N SER A 8 -14.62 17.59 19.24
CA SER A 8 -13.79 16.86 20.20
C SER A 8 -14.63 16.16 21.25
N ALA A 9 -15.77 16.73 21.66
CA ALA A 9 -16.73 16.06 22.54
C ALA A 9 -17.42 14.87 21.87
N LEU A 10 -17.60 14.90 20.54
CA LEU A 10 -18.07 13.75 19.76
C LEU A 10 -17.01 12.66 19.57
N LYS A 11 -15.73 12.95 19.81
CA LYS A 11 -14.67 11.93 19.92
C LYS A 11 -14.63 11.37 21.34
N GLY A 12 -15.77 10.88 21.82
CA GLY A 12 -15.80 10.02 22.99
C GLY A 12 -14.86 8.81 22.80
N PRO A 13 -14.42 8.14 23.88
CA PRO A 13 -13.71 6.87 23.75
C PRO A 13 -14.53 5.95 22.83
N CYS A 14 -13.86 5.28 21.88
CA CYS A 14 -14.53 4.33 21.00
C CYS A 14 -15.40 3.40 21.85
N THR A 15 -16.69 3.41 21.58
CA THR A 15 -17.61 2.54 22.30
C THR A 15 -17.30 1.08 21.95
N GLY A 16 -17.70 0.13 22.80
CA GLY A 16 -17.60 -1.29 22.46
C GLY A 16 -18.29 -1.61 21.11
N GLN A 17 -19.38 -0.89 20.82
CA GLN A 17 -20.11 -0.98 19.55
C GLN A 17 -19.26 -0.52 18.36
N ASP A 18 -18.51 0.59 18.47
CA ASP A 18 -17.63 1.05 17.39
C ASP A 18 -16.51 0.06 17.08
N LEU A 19 -15.97 -0.60 18.10
CA LEU A 19 -14.93 -1.62 17.91
C LEU A 19 -15.49 -2.89 17.27
N ALA A 20 -16.67 -3.33 17.69
CA ALA A 20 -17.36 -4.46 17.09
C ALA A 20 -17.69 -4.20 15.61
N LEU A 21 -18.18 -2.99 15.29
CA LEU A 21 -18.47 -2.59 13.92
C LEU A 21 -17.19 -2.51 13.06
N GLN A 22 -16.11 -1.94 13.57
CA GLN A 22 -14.81 -1.95 12.86
C GLN A 22 -14.31 -3.37 12.60
N ALA A 23 -14.41 -4.26 13.60
CA ALA A 23 -14.01 -5.66 13.47
C ALA A 23 -14.84 -6.39 12.41
N LEU A 24 -16.16 -6.18 12.41
CA LEU A 24 -17.06 -6.75 11.41
C LEU A 24 -16.72 -6.26 10.00
N VAL A 25 -16.55 -4.95 9.80
CA VAL A 25 -16.19 -4.40 8.48
C VAL A 25 -14.83 -4.91 8.02
N ALA A 26 -13.83 -4.98 8.91
CA ALA A 26 -12.52 -5.52 8.57
C ALA A 26 -12.59 -7.02 8.23
N PHE A 27 -13.41 -7.80 8.94
CA PHE A 27 -13.63 -9.20 8.64
C PHE A 27 -14.29 -9.41 7.27
N VAL A 28 -15.37 -8.67 6.98
CA VAL A 28 -16.06 -8.73 5.68
C VAL A 28 -15.11 -8.34 4.55
N LEU A 29 -14.32 -7.28 4.72
CA LEU A 29 -13.34 -6.85 3.73
C LEU A 29 -12.23 -7.88 3.53
N ALA A 30 -11.70 -8.48 4.60
CA ALA A 30 -10.68 -9.53 4.51
C ALA A 30 -11.22 -10.77 3.79
N LEU A 31 -12.46 -11.17 4.10
CA LEU A 31 -13.13 -12.29 3.46
C LEU A 31 -13.38 -12.01 1.97
N SER A 32 -13.86 -10.82 1.61
CA SER A 32 -14.09 -10.46 0.20
C SER A 32 -12.81 -10.39 -0.62
N SER A 33 -11.67 -10.06 0.00
CA SER A 33 -10.38 -10.04 -0.69
C SER A 33 -9.68 -11.39 -0.74
N THR A 34 -10.15 -12.39 0.01
CA THR A 34 -9.55 -13.73 0.05
C THR A 34 -9.76 -14.44 -1.29
N SER A 35 -8.67 -14.87 -1.91
CA SER A 35 -8.70 -15.53 -3.22
C SER A 35 -7.67 -16.65 -3.21
N PRO A 36 -8.08 -17.86 -2.74
CA PRO A 36 -7.17 -18.99 -2.62
C PRO A 36 -6.52 -19.31 -3.97
N ALA A 37 -5.27 -19.76 -3.94
CA ALA A 37 -4.60 -20.27 -5.13
C ALA A 37 -5.37 -21.46 -5.70
N THR A 38 -5.92 -21.33 -6.90
CA THR A 38 -6.65 -22.40 -7.60
C THR A 38 -6.14 -22.63 -9.01
N VAL A 39 -5.22 -21.79 -9.49
CA VAL A 39 -4.70 -21.83 -10.86
C VAL A 39 -3.56 -22.82 -10.95
N VAL A 40 -3.71 -23.87 -11.76
CA VAL A 40 -2.62 -24.79 -12.08
C VAL A 40 -1.55 -24.03 -12.89
N PRO A 41 -0.24 -24.16 -12.58
CA PRO A 41 0.81 -23.54 -13.38
C PRO A 41 0.68 -23.94 -14.86
N THR A 42 0.67 -22.95 -15.75
CA THR A 42 0.67 -23.16 -17.21
C THR A 42 1.89 -22.46 -17.81
N THR A 43 2.07 -22.58 -19.13
CA THR A 43 3.13 -21.85 -19.86
C THR A 43 2.84 -20.35 -20.02
N GLY A 44 1.68 -19.86 -19.54
CA GLY A 44 1.38 -18.44 -19.48
C GLY A 44 2.34 -17.71 -18.54
N ILE A 45 2.62 -16.44 -18.83
CA ILE A 45 3.62 -15.65 -18.09
C ILE A 45 3.32 -15.66 -16.58
N ASP A 46 2.10 -15.30 -16.18
CA ASP A 46 1.77 -15.12 -14.77
C ASP A 46 1.73 -16.42 -13.98
N SER A 47 1.03 -17.44 -14.49
CA SER A 47 0.95 -18.76 -13.85
C SER A 47 2.31 -19.45 -13.82
N GLY A 48 3.09 -19.31 -14.91
CA GLY A 48 4.41 -19.90 -15.06
C GLY A 48 5.43 -19.31 -14.10
N PHE A 49 5.55 -17.98 -14.00
CA PHE A 49 6.51 -17.39 -13.05
C PHE A 49 6.08 -17.63 -11.60
N CYS A 50 4.77 -17.60 -11.30
CA CYS A 50 4.29 -17.87 -9.94
C CYS A 50 4.63 -19.31 -9.52
N GLY A 51 4.44 -20.29 -10.42
CA GLY A 51 4.88 -21.67 -10.19
C GLY A 51 6.40 -21.79 -10.05
N GLY A 52 7.16 -21.04 -10.86
CA GLY A 52 8.62 -20.95 -10.74
C GLY A 52 9.08 -20.43 -9.37
N LEU A 53 8.42 -19.40 -8.83
CA LEU A 53 8.73 -18.87 -7.50
C LEU A 53 8.48 -19.92 -6.39
N ASN A 54 7.43 -20.73 -6.51
CA ASN A 54 7.16 -21.84 -5.59
C ASN A 54 8.31 -22.85 -5.60
N GLU A 55 8.72 -23.29 -6.79
CA GLU A 55 9.84 -24.23 -6.97
C GLU A 55 11.18 -23.67 -6.46
N LEU A 56 11.48 -22.40 -6.76
CA LEU A 56 12.70 -21.73 -6.30
C LEU A 56 12.75 -21.68 -4.77
N TYR A 57 11.63 -21.33 -4.12
CA TYR A 57 11.56 -21.31 -2.66
C TYR A 57 11.77 -22.70 -2.04
N LEU A 58 11.11 -23.73 -2.58
CA LEU A 58 11.22 -25.11 -2.08
C LEU A 58 12.64 -25.67 -2.19
N ARG A 59 13.36 -25.31 -3.27
CA ARG A 59 14.76 -25.69 -3.48
C ARG A 59 15.76 -24.88 -2.67
N GLY A 60 15.31 -23.84 -1.96
CA GLY A 60 16.19 -22.92 -1.23
C GLY A 60 17.06 -22.09 -2.18
N ALA A 61 16.56 -21.79 -3.39
CA ALA A 61 17.29 -20.98 -4.35
C ALA A 61 17.48 -19.55 -3.84
N ARG A 62 18.66 -19.00 -4.10
CA ARG A 62 19.12 -17.71 -3.58
C ARG A 62 18.79 -16.58 -4.54
N ALA A 63 17.95 -15.65 -4.09
CA ALA A 63 17.53 -14.47 -4.85
C ALA A 63 18.74 -13.58 -5.18
N GLY A 64 18.88 -13.21 -6.45
CA GLY A 64 20.03 -12.44 -6.94
C GLY A 64 21.28 -13.27 -7.25
N VAL A 65 21.29 -14.57 -6.90
CA VAL A 65 22.40 -15.49 -7.20
C VAL A 65 21.93 -16.57 -8.17
N ASP A 66 20.95 -17.38 -7.78
CA ASP A 66 20.42 -18.49 -8.57
C ASP A 66 19.33 -18.01 -9.55
N TRP A 67 18.69 -16.89 -9.25
CA TRP A 67 17.67 -16.28 -10.10
C TRP A 67 17.66 -14.76 -9.99
N ILE A 68 17.28 -14.10 -11.09
CA ILE A 68 17.19 -12.65 -11.21
C ILE A 68 15.75 -12.30 -11.62
N TYR A 69 15.00 -11.70 -10.71
CA TYR A 69 13.63 -11.25 -10.98
C TYR A 69 13.23 -10.15 -9.98
N THR A 70 12.13 -9.44 -10.25
CA THR A 70 11.66 -8.32 -9.41
C THR A 70 10.83 -8.75 -8.19
N TRP A 71 10.53 -10.04 -8.08
CA TRP A 71 9.96 -10.59 -6.86
C TRP A 71 11.06 -10.87 -5.84
N GLY A 72 10.70 -10.85 -4.56
CA GLY A 72 11.60 -11.21 -3.48
C GLY A 72 11.41 -12.67 -3.05
N PRO A 73 12.21 -13.13 -2.07
CA PRO A 73 12.19 -14.53 -1.65
C PRO A 73 10.88 -14.95 -0.96
N TRP A 74 10.04 -13.99 -0.54
CA TRP A 74 8.68 -14.25 -0.03
C TRP A 74 7.58 -14.06 -1.09
N GLY A 75 7.96 -13.87 -2.37
CA GLY A 75 7.03 -13.60 -3.47
C GLY A 75 5.98 -14.68 -3.70
N TRP A 76 6.31 -15.93 -3.39
CA TRP A 76 5.41 -17.07 -3.49
C TRP A 76 4.13 -16.94 -2.63
N LEU A 77 4.13 -16.09 -1.60
CA LEU A 77 2.96 -15.82 -0.77
C LEU A 77 1.82 -15.12 -1.50
N GLN A 78 2.08 -14.48 -2.65
CA GLN A 78 1.09 -13.64 -3.36
C GLN A 78 0.73 -14.17 -4.76
N GLY A 79 1.59 -14.95 -5.42
CA GLY A 79 1.43 -15.26 -6.85
C GLY A 79 0.41 -16.36 -7.14
N VAL A 80 -0.57 -16.19 -8.03
CA VAL A 80 -1.79 -17.03 -8.23
C VAL A 80 -1.67 -18.57 -8.36
N ALA A 81 -0.48 -19.13 -8.58
CA ALA A 81 -0.28 -20.55 -8.88
C ALA A 81 -0.48 -21.49 -7.67
N PHE A 82 -1.30 -22.53 -7.85
CA PHE A 82 -1.49 -23.63 -6.90
C PHE A 82 -0.26 -24.55 -6.85
N ASP A 83 0.17 -24.88 -5.64
CA ASP A 83 1.20 -25.86 -5.33
C ASP A 83 0.82 -26.52 -4.01
N ASP A 84 0.54 -27.82 -4.02
CA ASP A 84 0.03 -28.57 -2.88
C ASP A 84 0.96 -28.50 -1.65
N ARG A 85 2.28 -28.42 -1.87
CA ARG A 85 3.30 -28.35 -0.80
C ARG A 85 3.29 -27.00 -0.06
N LEU A 86 2.89 -25.92 -0.75
CA LEU A 86 2.90 -24.55 -0.21
C LEU A 86 1.50 -24.00 0.04
N TRP A 87 0.45 -24.65 -0.46
CA TRP A 87 -0.90 -24.11 -0.51
C TRP A 87 -1.41 -23.67 0.87
N ILE A 88 -1.28 -24.53 1.89
CA ILE A 88 -1.76 -24.21 3.24
C ILE A 88 -1.01 -23.00 3.80
N ALA A 89 0.31 -22.97 3.69
CA ALA A 89 1.12 -21.87 4.21
C ALA A 89 0.78 -20.56 3.50
N ARG A 90 0.62 -20.60 2.18
CA ARG A 90 0.20 -19.45 1.40
C ARG A 90 -1.19 -18.96 1.78
N PHE A 91 -2.16 -19.88 1.88
CA PHE A 91 -3.53 -19.52 2.22
C PHE A 91 -3.60 -18.88 3.61
N LEU A 92 -2.94 -19.47 4.62
CA LEU A 92 -2.95 -18.93 5.98
C LEU A 92 -2.17 -17.61 6.09
N VAL A 93 -1.02 -17.49 5.45
CA VAL A 93 -0.13 -16.32 5.61
C VAL A 93 -0.44 -15.21 4.61
N GLY A 94 -0.47 -15.54 3.31
CA GLY A 94 -0.69 -14.58 2.22
C GLY A 94 -2.15 -14.17 2.05
N ASP A 95 -3.09 -15.11 2.15
CA ASP A 95 -4.51 -14.80 2.00
C ASP A 95 -5.14 -14.38 3.32
N VAL A 96 -5.09 -15.19 4.37
CA VAL A 96 -5.79 -14.90 5.62
C VAL A 96 -5.08 -13.82 6.42
N LEU A 97 -3.84 -14.05 6.84
CA LEU A 97 -3.13 -13.13 7.75
C LEU A 97 -2.86 -11.78 7.10
N LEU A 98 -2.20 -11.76 5.93
CA LEU A 98 -1.83 -10.52 5.27
C LEU A 98 -3.06 -9.70 4.88
N LYS A 99 -4.10 -10.29 4.28
CA LYS A 99 -5.31 -9.53 3.89
C LYS A 99 -6.11 -9.08 5.10
N SER A 100 -6.13 -9.84 6.19
CA SER A 100 -6.71 -9.38 7.45
C SER A 100 -5.98 -8.16 8.01
N VAL A 101 -4.64 -8.16 7.98
CA VAL A 101 -3.83 -7.00 8.38
C VAL A 101 -4.14 -5.80 7.48
N CYS A 102 -4.19 -6.00 6.15
CA CYS A 102 -4.56 -4.95 5.21
C CYS A 102 -5.95 -4.38 5.52
N ALA A 103 -6.97 -5.23 5.67
CA ALA A 103 -8.33 -4.80 5.97
C ALA A 103 -8.43 -4.03 7.30
N ILE A 104 -7.75 -4.50 8.35
CA ILE A 104 -7.70 -3.80 9.64
C ILE A 104 -7.07 -2.41 9.47
N LEU A 105 -5.94 -2.30 8.77
CA LEU A 105 -5.27 -1.01 8.55
C LEU A 105 -6.16 -0.03 7.79
N LEU A 106 -6.81 -0.49 6.72
CA LEU A 106 -7.72 0.30 5.91
C LEU A 106 -8.94 0.78 6.70
N VAL A 107 -9.59 -0.12 7.44
CA VAL A 107 -10.75 0.23 8.28
C VAL A 107 -10.34 1.20 9.39
N ARG A 108 -9.19 0.99 10.03
CA ARG A 108 -8.65 1.89 11.08
C ARG A 108 -8.33 3.26 10.52
N ALA A 109 -7.82 3.36 9.30
CA ALA A 109 -7.59 4.64 8.63
C ALA A 109 -8.93 5.32 8.27
N ALA A 110 -9.88 4.58 7.70
CA ALA A 110 -11.20 5.10 7.32
C ALA A 110 -12.01 5.59 8.53
N TRP A 111 -11.88 4.93 9.70
CA TRP A 111 -12.59 5.35 10.92
C TRP A 111 -12.14 6.69 11.49
N ARG A 112 -11.07 7.27 10.96
CA ARG A 112 -10.58 8.60 11.33
C ARG A 112 -11.22 9.72 10.53
N LEU A 113 -12.03 9.36 9.54
CA LEU A 113 -12.73 10.27 8.62
C LEU A 113 -14.14 10.62 9.16
N PRO A 114 -14.70 11.78 8.74
CA PRO A 114 -16.12 12.09 8.93
C PRO A 114 -17.04 10.99 8.37
N ALA A 115 -18.27 10.87 8.88
CA ALA A 115 -19.18 9.78 8.53
C ALA A 115 -19.38 9.59 7.02
N LEU A 116 -19.63 10.67 6.28
CA LEU A 116 -19.80 10.62 4.83
C LEU A 116 -18.53 10.15 4.10
N GLU A 117 -17.37 10.74 4.43
CA GLU A 117 -16.09 10.36 3.80
C GLU A 117 -15.67 8.93 4.16
N ARG A 118 -15.97 8.49 5.38
CA ARG A 118 -15.78 7.09 5.80
C ARG A 118 -16.65 6.16 4.98
N ALA A 119 -17.94 6.49 4.79
CA ALA A 119 -18.84 5.69 3.97
C ALA A 119 -18.36 5.62 2.51
N LEU A 120 -17.91 6.75 1.94
CA LEU A 120 -17.35 6.81 0.59
C LEU A 120 -16.05 6.00 0.47
N ALA A 121 -15.12 6.14 1.43
CA ALA A 121 -13.86 5.41 1.43
C ALA A 121 -14.07 3.90 1.52
N LEU A 122 -14.94 3.45 2.43
CA LEU A 122 -15.27 2.03 2.57
C LEU A 122 -16.04 1.51 1.36
N GLY A 123 -17.01 2.28 0.86
CA GLY A 123 -17.75 1.94 -0.36
C GLY A 123 -16.82 1.78 -1.56
N ALA A 124 -15.84 2.66 -1.72
CA ALA A 124 -14.84 2.56 -2.78
C ALA A 124 -14.03 1.26 -2.72
N LEU A 125 -13.71 0.75 -1.51
CA LEU A 125 -13.00 -0.52 -1.36
C LEU A 125 -13.82 -1.73 -1.84
N PHE A 126 -15.14 -1.66 -1.79
CA PHE A 126 -16.03 -2.72 -2.27
C PHE A 126 -16.42 -2.55 -3.75
N VAL A 127 -16.48 -1.31 -4.25
CA VAL A 127 -16.93 -1.02 -5.62
C VAL A 127 -15.80 -1.13 -6.65
N LEU A 128 -14.57 -0.74 -6.32
CA LEU A 128 -13.47 -0.64 -7.29
C LEU A 128 -12.77 -1.98 -7.60
N ASP A 129 -13.38 -3.13 -7.24
CA ASP A 129 -12.80 -4.48 -7.33
C ASP A 129 -11.28 -4.48 -7.05
N VAL A 130 -10.91 -4.10 -5.82
CA VAL A 130 -9.53 -3.76 -5.46
C VAL A 130 -8.63 -5.00 -5.61
N PRO A 131 -7.75 -5.06 -6.64
CA PRO A 131 -6.90 -6.22 -6.81
C PRO A 131 -5.92 -6.35 -5.63
N GLY A 132 -5.41 -7.57 -5.39
CA GLY A 132 -4.56 -7.83 -4.22
C GLY A 132 -3.40 -6.85 -4.05
N ASP A 133 -2.75 -6.46 -5.15
CA ASP A 133 -1.68 -5.45 -5.15
C ASP A 133 -2.18 -4.08 -4.68
N ALA A 134 -3.34 -3.64 -5.17
CA ALA A 134 -3.92 -2.36 -4.79
C ALA A 134 -4.28 -2.32 -3.30
N ALA A 135 -4.85 -3.39 -2.77
CA ALA A 135 -5.17 -3.49 -1.34
C ALA A 135 -3.91 -3.38 -0.47
N ILE A 136 -2.80 -3.99 -0.91
CA ILE A 136 -1.51 -3.91 -0.22
C ILE A 136 -0.93 -2.48 -0.27
N TYR A 137 -0.96 -1.81 -1.43
CA TYR A 137 -0.52 -0.41 -1.51
C TYR A 137 -1.35 0.51 -0.61
N LEU A 138 -2.68 0.36 -0.64
CA LEU A 138 -3.58 1.15 0.21
C LEU A 138 -3.31 0.88 1.70
N ALA A 139 -3.10 -0.38 2.09
CA ALA A 139 -2.79 -0.76 3.46
C ALA A 139 -1.42 -0.24 3.91
N ALA A 140 -0.40 -0.27 3.05
CA ALA A 140 0.91 0.28 3.32
C ALA A 140 0.84 1.81 3.54
N PHE A 141 0.07 2.51 2.71
CA PHE A 141 -0.20 3.93 2.91
C PHE A 141 -0.96 4.20 4.22
N ALA A 142 -2.00 3.40 4.51
CA ALA A 142 -2.77 3.51 5.76
C ALA A 142 -1.90 3.29 7.01
N ALA A 143 -1.03 2.27 7.00
CA ALA A 143 -0.08 2.01 8.08
C ALA A 143 0.88 3.19 8.29
N PHE A 144 1.42 3.72 7.19
CA PHE A 144 2.28 4.90 7.22
C PHE A 144 1.56 6.11 7.81
N ASP A 145 0.35 6.44 7.32
CA ASP A 145 -0.44 7.58 7.82
C ASP A 145 -0.73 7.45 9.32
N LEU A 146 -1.24 6.29 9.75
CA LEU A 146 -1.56 5.98 11.15
C LEU A 146 -0.34 6.10 12.09
N ALA A 147 0.84 5.72 11.61
CA ALA A 147 2.09 5.84 12.37
C ALA A 147 2.60 7.29 12.41
N LEU A 148 2.51 8.02 11.29
CA LEU A 148 2.97 9.40 11.17
C LEU A 148 2.18 10.38 12.05
N ASP A 149 0.94 10.06 12.39
CA ASP A 149 0.16 10.86 13.34
C ASP A 149 0.69 10.86 14.76
N ARG A 150 1.17 9.70 15.20
CA ARG A 150 1.64 9.47 16.57
C ARG A 150 3.05 8.88 16.56
N PRO A 151 4.05 9.61 16.01
CA PRO A 151 5.41 9.10 15.84
C PRO A 151 6.11 8.85 17.19
N GLU A 152 5.58 9.40 18.28
CA GLU A 152 6.02 9.11 19.64
C GLU A 152 5.72 7.67 20.06
N ARG A 153 4.66 7.06 19.53
CA ARG A 153 4.29 5.67 19.81
C ARG A 153 5.17 4.71 19.00
N GLY A 154 6.28 4.28 19.61
CA GLY A 154 7.30 3.45 18.96
C GLY A 154 6.76 2.17 18.33
N VAL A 155 5.79 1.52 18.98
CA VAL A 155 5.13 0.31 18.45
C VAL A 155 4.41 0.55 17.12
N ARG A 156 3.84 1.75 16.90
CA ARG A 156 3.17 2.08 15.62
C ARG A 156 4.18 2.32 14.51
N VAL A 157 5.23 3.07 14.81
CA VAL A 157 6.32 3.35 13.88
C VAL A 157 7.02 2.05 13.47
N PHE A 158 7.36 1.21 14.46
CA PHE A 158 7.93 -0.11 14.22
C PHE A 158 6.97 -1.00 13.42
N GLY A 159 5.71 -1.14 13.83
CA GLY A 159 4.74 -1.98 13.15
C GLY A 159 4.50 -1.58 11.69
N ALA A 160 4.33 -0.28 11.42
CA ALA A 160 4.18 0.22 10.05
C ALA A 160 5.44 0.03 9.21
N GLY A 161 6.62 0.33 9.78
CA GLY A 161 7.90 0.12 9.10
C GLY A 161 8.18 -1.35 8.80
N ALA A 162 7.91 -2.25 9.75
CA ALA A 162 8.07 -3.68 9.58
C ALA A 162 7.11 -4.22 8.51
N PHE A 163 5.85 -3.78 8.54
CA PHE A 163 4.87 -4.16 7.53
C PHE A 163 5.33 -3.79 6.11
N VAL A 164 5.73 -2.54 5.85
CA VAL A 164 6.17 -2.14 4.50
C VAL A 164 7.50 -2.78 4.08
N LEU A 165 8.43 -3.02 5.00
CA LEU A 165 9.69 -3.71 4.70
C LEU A 165 9.47 -5.18 4.34
N LEU A 166 8.60 -5.88 5.07
CA LEU A 166 8.26 -7.27 4.78
C LEU A 166 7.56 -7.41 3.42
N LEU A 167 6.66 -6.47 3.09
CA LEU A 167 6.10 -6.38 1.73
C LEU A 167 7.20 -6.17 0.68
N GLY A 168 8.23 -5.37 0.98
CA GLY A 168 9.39 -5.21 0.12
C GLY A 168 10.10 -6.53 -0.23
N LEU A 169 10.09 -7.52 0.66
CA LEU A 169 10.64 -8.86 0.40
C LEU A 169 9.69 -9.79 -0.37
N VAL A 170 8.44 -9.37 -0.58
CA VAL A 170 7.50 -10.04 -1.50
C VAL A 170 7.74 -9.53 -2.91
N LYS A 171 7.77 -8.20 -3.11
CA LYS A 171 7.91 -7.58 -4.44
C LYS A 171 8.75 -6.31 -4.37
N PHE A 172 9.70 -6.16 -5.30
CA PHE A 172 10.68 -5.07 -5.31
C PHE A 172 10.03 -3.68 -5.41
N THR A 173 8.88 -3.55 -6.10
CA THR A 173 8.14 -2.29 -6.17
C THR A 173 7.69 -1.80 -4.80
N TYR A 174 7.35 -2.71 -3.87
CA TYR A 174 7.03 -2.36 -2.49
C TYR A 174 8.28 -1.91 -1.72
N LEU A 175 9.46 -2.49 -2.01
CA LEU A 175 10.71 -2.10 -1.36
C LEU A 175 11.12 -0.66 -1.72
N LEU A 176 10.91 -0.27 -2.99
CA LEU A 176 11.15 1.11 -3.45
C LEU A 176 10.32 2.13 -2.67
N LEU A 177 9.14 1.75 -2.18
CA LEU A 177 8.34 2.58 -1.27
C LEU A 177 8.76 2.44 0.19
N ALA A 178 9.07 1.23 0.64
CA ALA A 178 9.37 0.96 2.04
C ALA A 178 10.53 1.81 2.56
N ALA A 179 11.61 1.94 1.78
CA ALA A 179 12.80 2.70 2.19
C ALA A 179 12.50 4.19 2.49
N PRO A 180 11.94 4.99 1.57
CA PRO A 180 11.62 6.39 1.87
C PRO A 180 10.55 6.55 2.95
N LEU A 181 9.54 5.67 3.01
CA LEU A 181 8.51 5.72 4.07
C LEU A 181 9.10 5.48 5.46
N CYS A 182 9.96 4.47 5.59
CA CYS A 182 10.69 4.19 6.83
C CYS A 182 11.58 5.38 7.22
N ALA A 183 12.31 5.97 6.27
CA ALA A 183 13.14 7.14 6.54
C ALA A 183 12.33 8.32 7.11
N VAL A 184 11.16 8.61 6.51
CA VAL A 184 10.25 9.66 6.99
C VAL A 184 9.72 9.34 8.39
N LEU A 185 9.29 8.10 8.64
CA LEU A 185 8.78 7.69 9.95
C LEU A 185 9.85 7.77 11.05
N LEU A 186 11.07 7.33 10.76
CA LEU A 186 12.22 7.42 11.67
C LEU A 186 12.61 8.87 11.94
N PHE A 187 12.59 9.74 10.92
CA PHE A 187 12.83 11.17 11.07
C PHE A 187 11.75 11.83 11.94
N ALA A 188 10.47 11.56 11.66
CA ALA A 188 9.36 12.07 12.46
C ALA A 188 9.46 11.64 13.93
N ARG A 189 9.86 10.38 14.17
CA ARG A 189 10.12 9.86 15.51
C ARG A 189 11.33 10.53 16.18
N ALA A 190 12.42 10.74 15.45
CA ALA A 190 13.59 11.44 15.97
C ALA A 190 13.25 12.86 16.40
N ARG A 191 12.38 13.55 15.65
CA ARG A 191 11.87 14.88 16.00
C ARG A 191 10.93 14.87 17.21
N ALA A 192 10.13 13.81 17.39
CA ALA A 192 9.13 13.73 18.45
C ALA A 192 9.69 13.24 19.81
N VAL A 193 10.63 12.29 19.80
CA VAL A 193 11.13 11.62 21.03
C VAL A 193 12.67 11.66 21.15
N GLY A 194 13.37 12.02 20.08
CA GLY A 194 14.83 12.10 20.06
C GLY A 194 15.52 11.00 19.23
N ARG A 195 16.77 11.27 18.85
CA ARG A 195 17.56 10.43 17.91
C ARG A 195 17.79 9.01 18.43
N ARG A 196 18.00 8.82 19.74
CA ARG A 196 18.21 7.50 20.35
C ARG A 196 17.00 6.57 20.15
N ALA A 197 15.79 7.08 20.40
CA ALA A 197 14.57 6.31 20.24
C ALA A 197 14.30 5.93 18.77
N ALA A 198 14.64 6.82 17.84
CA ALA A 198 14.58 6.52 16.41
C ALA A 198 15.64 5.49 15.99
N GLY A 199 16.88 5.61 16.50
CA GLY A 199 17.96 4.66 16.23
C GLY A 199 17.63 3.23 16.70
N ILE A 200 17.02 3.09 17.89
CA ILE A 200 16.54 1.78 18.36
C ILE A 200 15.47 1.21 17.42
N THR A 201 14.51 2.04 17.00
CA THR A 201 13.49 1.60 16.03
C THR A 201 14.12 1.19 14.70
N ALA A 202 15.09 1.95 14.19
CA ALA A 202 15.80 1.61 12.95
C ALA A 202 16.54 0.26 13.06
N LEU A 203 17.24 0.03 14.18
CA LEU A 203 17.91 -1.25 14.45
C LEU A 203 16.90 -2.41 14.48
N LEU A 204 15.77 -2.25 15.17
CA LEU A 204 14.72 -3.28 15.20
C LEU A 204 14.15 -3.58 13.81
N LEU A 205 13.94 -2.56 12.97
CA LEU A 205 13.50 -2.74 11.59
C LEU A 205 14.54 -3.50 10.75
N ALA A 206 15.82 -3.16 10.90
CA ALA A 206 16.91 -3.88 10.23
C ALA A 206 16.97 -5.36 10.66
N LEU A 207 16.77 -5.64 11.96
CA LEU A 207 16.71 -7.01 12.48
C LEU A 207 15.51 -7.79 11.92
N VAL A 208 14.33 -7.17 11.79
CA VAL A 208 13.16 -7.81 11.15
C VAL A 208 13.44 -8.13 9.70
N LEU A 209 14.01 -7.19 8.94
CA LEU A 209 14.36 -7.41 7.54
C LEU A 209 15.37 -8.55 7.38
N ALA A 210 16.43 -8.55 8.19
CA ALA A 210 17.45 -9.59 8.20
C ALA A 210 16.87 -10.95 8.60
N ALA A 211 16.05 -11.01 9.64
CA ALA A 211 15.40 -12.24 10.09
C ALA A 211 14.45 -12.81 9.02
N ALA A 212 13.67 -11.97 8.35
CA ALA A 212 12.81 -12.41 7.25
C ALA A 212 13.62 -12.88 6.04
N TRP A 213 14.72 -12.21 5.69
CA TRP A 213 15.62 -12.62 4.61
C TRP A 213 16.26 -14.00 4.89
N ILE A 214 16.84 -14.16 6.08
CA ILE A 214 17.43 -15.43 6.54
C ILE A 214 16.36 -16.52 6.66
N GLY A 215 15.17 -16.17 7.13
CA GLY A 215 14.03 -17.09 7.22
C GLY A 215 13.59 -17.65 5.87
N ALA A 216 13.86 -16.93 4.78
CA ALA A 216 13.70 -17.43 3.42
C ALA A 216 14.94 -18.17 2.87
N ARG A 217 15.84 -18.60 3.76
CA ARG A 217 17.09 -19.34 3.47
C ARG A 217 18.09 -18.57 2.61
N GLN A 218 18.05 -17.24 2.67
CA GLN A 218 18.93 -16.36 1.90
C GLN A 218 20.17 -15.97 2.70
N SER A 219 21.33 -15.83 2.05
CA SER A 219 22.50 -15.22 2.68
C SER A 219 22.36 -13.71 2.69
N LEU A 220 22.72 -13.03 3.79
CA LEU A 220 22.70 -11.56 3.84
C LEU A 220 23.60 -10.92 2.76
N LEU A 221 24.63 -11.65 2.32
CA LEU A 221 25.54 -11.20 1.24
C LEU A 221 24.87 -11.19 -0.14
N ASP A 222 23.71 -11.85 -0.31
CA ASP A 222 22.97 -11.89 -1.57
C ASP A 222 22.11 -10.66 -1.78
N PHE A 223 21.82 -9.92 -0.71
CA PHE A 223 20.91 -8.78 -0.76
C PHE A 223 21.34 -7.71 -1.78
N PRO A 224 22.62 -7.29 -1.85
CA PRO A 224 23.06 -6.35 -2.89
C PRO A 224 22.86 -6.89 -4.32
N ALA A 225 23.12 -8.19 -4.53
CA ALA A 225 22.94 -8.83 -5.84
C ALA A 225 21.46 -8.87 -6.24
N TRP A 226 20.55 -9.17 -5.31
CA TRP A 226 19.10 -9.12 -5.56
C TRP A 226 18.62 -7.71 -5.90
N ILE A 227 19.10 -6.68 -5.19
CA ILE A 227 18.76 -5.27 -5.51
C ILE A 227 19.28 -4.89 -6.90
N ALA A 228 20.53 -5.19 -7.21
CA ALA A 228 21.13 -4.87 -8.52
C ALA A 228 20.41 -5.61 -9.66
N GLY A 229 20.08 -6.89 -9.46
CA GLY A 229 19.30 -7.69 -10.40
C GLY A 229 17.90 -7.14 -10.60
N SER A 230 17.19 -6.80 -9.51
CA SER A 230 15.85 -6.22 -9.56
C SER A 230 15.82 -4.89 -10.29
N LEU A 231 16.80 -4.02 -10.05
CA LEU A 231 16.95 -2.75 -10.77
C LEU A 231 17.21 -2.96 -12.27
N ARG A 232 18.06 -3.93 -12.63
CA ARG A 232 18.33 -4.27 -14.04
C ARG A 232 17.07 -4.75 -14.76
N VAL A 233 16.30 -5.64 -14.13
CA VAL A 233 15.02 -6.10 -14.68
C VAL A 233 14.02 -4.95 -14.78
N ALA A 234 13.89 -4.14 -13.73
CA ALA A 234 12.99 -2.98 -13.73
C ALA A 234 13.34 -1.97 -14.83
N ALA A 235 14.63 -1.73 -15.11
CA ALA A 235 15.07 -0.81 -16.15
C ALA A 235 14.68 -1.27 -17.57
N GLY A 236 14.64 -2.59 -17.81
CA GLY A 236 14.19 -3.17 -19.09
C GLY A 236 12.71 -3.52 -19.15
N TYR A 237 11.98 -3.41 -18.03
CA TYR A 237 10.62 -3.93 -17.89
C TYR A 237 9.65 -3.26 -18.86
N ASP A 238 9.72 -1.94 -18.99
CA ASP A 238 8.85 -1.17 -19.90
C ASP A 238 9.00 -1.65 -21.35
N ALA A 239 10.23 -1.85 -21.82
CA ALA A 239 10.49 -2.29 -23.18
C ALA A 239 10.03 -3.74 -23.44
N ALA A 240 10.05 -4.59 -22.41
CA ALA A 240 9.72 -6.01 -22.53
C ALA A 240 8.23 -6.33 -22.34
N MET A 241 7.53 -5.54 -21.52
CA MET A 241 6.18 -5.86 -21.03
C MET A 241 5.14 -4.79 -21.38
N ALA A 242 5.50 -3.78 -22.17
CA ALA A 242 4.56 -2.72 -22.50
C ALA A 242 3.40 -3.21 -23.38
N PHE A 243 2.17 -2.99 -22.93
CA PHE A 243 0.98 -3.07 -23.78
C PHE A 243 0.29 -1.72 -23.83
N ALA A 244 -0.17 -1.33 -25.01
CA ALA A 244 -0.92 -0.09 -25.17
C ALA A 244 -2.26 -0.17 -24.44
N SER A 245 -2.51 0.77 -23.53
CA SER A 245 -3.86 1.03 -23.03
C SER A 245 -4.70 1.73 -24.10
N THR A 246 -6.02 1.55 -24.04
CA THR A 246 -6.92 2.33 -24.90
C THR A 246 -6.77 3.83 -24.61
N LYS A 247 -7.09 4.65 -25.61
CA LYS A 247 -6.98 6.12 -25.49
C LYS A 247 -7.87 6.63 -24.35
N GLU A 248 -9.04 6.02 -24.20
CA GLU A 248 -10.05 6.34 -23.18
C GLU A 248 -9.50 6.06 -21.77
N LEU A 249 -8.93 4.86 -21.55
CA LEU A 249 -8.32 4.51 -20.27
C LEU A 249 -7.12 5.41 -19.95
N LEU A 250 -6.30 5.76 -20.94
CA LEU A 250 -5.20 6.70 -20.73
C LEU A 250 -5.71 8.10 -20.33
N GLN A 251 -6.76 8.60 -20.99
CA GLN A 251 -7.38 9.89 -20.65
C GLN A 251 -7.94 9.90 -19.23
N LEU A 252 -8.64 8.84 -18.82
CA LEU A 252 -9.13 8.69 -17.44
C LEU A 252 -7.95 8.63 -16.44
N GLY A 253 -6.88 7.93 -16.78
CA GLY A 253 -5.66 7.88 -15.97
C GLY A 253 -5.02 9.25 -15.74
N LEU A 254 -4.86 10.00 -16.82
CA LEU A 254 -4.32 11.36 -16.77
C LEU A 254 -5.24 12.32 -16.00
N LEU A 255 -6.56 12.17 -16.14
CA LEU A 255 -7.52 12.96 -15.38
C LEU A 255 -7.47 12.65 -13.88
N ALA A 256 -7.34 11.37 -13.50
CA ALA A 256 -7.15 10.97 -12.10
C ALA A 256 -5.85 11.56 -11.55
N LEU A 257 -4.74 11.50 -12.31
CA LEU A 257 -3.48 12.15 -11.94
C LEU A 257 -3.60 13.66 -11.80
N ALA A 258 -4.35 14.32 -12.68
CA ALA A 258 -4.61 15.76 -12.60
C ALA A 258 -5.41 16.12 -11.34
N CYS A 259 -6.43 15.32 -10.99
CA CYS A 259 -7.19 15.52 -9.74
C CYS A 259 -6.29 15.36 -8.51
N VAL A 260 -5.43 14.34 -8.53
CA VAL A 260 -4.40 14.10 -7.51
C VAL A 260 -3.48 15.31 -7.40
N ALA A 261 -2.88 15.76 -8.50
CA ALA A 261 -1.97 16.90 -8.53
C ALA A 261 -2.65 18.19 -8.05
N GLY A 262 -3.88 18.45 -8.49
CA GLY A 262 -4.70 19.56 -8.01
C GLY A 262 -4.90 19.53 -6.50
N ARG A 263 -5.08 18.35 -5.92
CA ARG A 263 -5.19 18.19 -4.45
C ARG A 263 -3.86 18.48 -3.76
N LEU A 264 -2.73 18.03 -4.30
CA LEU A 264 -1.40 18.35 -3.75
C LEU A 264 -1.15 19.86 -3.81
N ALA A 265 -1.53 20.52 -4.91
CA ALA A 265 -1.42 21.96 -5.07
C ALA A 265 -2.30 22.73 -4.07
N LEU A 266 -3.55 22.29 -3.84
CA LEU A 266 -4.40 22.87 -2.81
C LEU A 266 -3.80 22.74 -1.41
N ALA A 267 -3.18 21.59 -1.11
CA ALA A 267 -2.49 21.38 0.15
C ALA A 267 -1.26 22.29 0.30
N SER A 268 -0.49 22.52 -0.76
CA SER A 268 0.74 23.33 -0.72
C SER A 268 0.50 24.84 -0.68
N VAL A 269 -0.65 25.34 -1.15
CA VAL A 269 -1.00 26.78 -1.16
C VAL A 269 -1.48 27.28 0.22
N GLY A 270 -1.57 26.40 1.23
CA GLY A 270 -1.74 26.81 2.62
C GLY A 270 -0.43 27.35 3.22
N ARG A 271 -0.43 28.61 3.71
CA ARG A 271 0.67 29.13 4.52
C ARG A 271 0.88 28.20 5.73
N GLY A 272 2.09 27.66 5.86
CA GLY A 272 2.48 26.86 7.03
C GLY A 272 2.12 25.38 6.97
N THR A 273 2.09 24.76 5.77
CA THR A 273 1.85 23.30 5.65
C THR A 273 2.81 22.53 6.57
N PRO A 274 2.30 21.84 7.61
CA PRO A 274 3.18 21.14 8.53
C PRO A 274 3.98 20.08 7.77
N ALA A 275 5.25 19.86 8.15
CA ALA A 275 6.11 18.86 7.49
C ALA A 275 5.47 17.46 7.38
N ARG A 276 4.55 17.12 8.30
CA ARG A 276 3.77 15.87 8.27
C ARG A 276 2.78 15.82 7.10
N GLU A 277 2.08 16.92 6.82
CA GLU A 277 1.15 17.01 5.69
C GLU A 277 1.89 16.95 4.36
N PHE A 278 3.05 17.59 4.27
CA PHE A 278 3.94 17.45 3.11
C PHE A 278 4.38 15.99 2.93
N ALA A 279 4.81 15.32 4.00
CA ALA A 279 5.20 13.92 3.95
C ALA A 279 4.06 12.99 3.51
N ARG A 280 2.82 13.20 3.99
CA ARG A 280 1.63 12.46 3.53
C ARG A 280 1.37 12.66 2.05
N THR A 281 1.39 13.92 1.62
CA THR A 281 1.20 14.36 0.24
C THR A 281 2.24 13.74 -0.68
N ALA A 282 3.51 13.77 -0.29
CA ALA A 282 4.62 13.19 -1.03
C ALA A 282 4.54 11.66 -1.09
N ALA A 283 4.24 10.99 0.03
CA ALA A 283 4.02 9.55 0.07
C ALA A 283 2.88 9.19 -0.88
N PHE A 284 1.73 9.83 -0.75
CA PHE A 284 0.58 9.64 -1.64
C PHE A 284 0.95 9.79 -3.11
N ALA A 285 1.68 10.85 -3.47
CA ALA A 285 2.14 11.05 -4.85
C ALA A 285 3.03 9.89 -5.35
N ALA A 286 3.95 9.40 -4.51
CA ALA A 286 4.82 8.27 -4.83
C ALA A 286 4.02 6.97 -5.02
N PHE A 287 3.05 6.69 -4.14
CA PHE A 287 2.14 5.53 -4.28
C PHE A 287 1.35 5.61 -5.59
N THR A 288 0.73 6.76 -5.88
CA THR A 288 -0.06 6.95 -7.10
C THR A 288 0.80 6.87 -8.36
N PHE A 289 2.03 7.41 -8.34
CA PHE A 289 2.95 7.32 -9.47
C PHE A 289 3.38 5.87 -9.74
N LEU A 290 3.75 5.10 -8.71
CA LEU A 290 4.11 3.70 -8.88
C LEU A 290 2.91 2.86 -9.32
N ALA A 291 1.72 3.13 -8.80
CA ALA A 291 0.48 2.51 -9.25
C ALA A 291 0.23 2.80 -10.73
N PHE A 292 0.44 4.05 -11.17
CA PHE A 292 0.31 4.45 -12.57
C PHE A 292 1.30 3.70 -13.45
N LYS A 293 2.59 3.65 -13.05
CA LYS A 293 3.61 2.88 -13.77
C LYS A 293 3.24 1.40 -13.84
N GLN A 294 2.82 0.80 -12.73
CA GLN A 294 2.42 -0.60 -12.69
C GLN A 294 1.21 -0.89 -13.60
N GLY A 295 0.21 -0.02 -13.59
CA GLY A 295 -1.01 -0.21 -14.37
C GLY A 295 -0.86 0.06 -15.87
N TYR A 296 -0.15 1.12 -16.24
CA TYR A 296 -0.06 1.57 -17.64
C TYR A 296 1.16 1.08 -18.39
N VAL A 297 2.19 0.57 -17.72
CA VAL A 297 3.25 -0.15 -18.43
C VAL A 297 2.67 -1.43 -18.98
N ARG A 298 2.07 -2.28 -18.13
CA ARG A 298 1.53 -3.56 -18.59
C ARG A 298 0.18 -3.44 -19.31
N GLY A 299 -0.50 -2.29 -19.18
CA GLY A 299 -1.76 -2.01 -19.86
C GLY A 299 -2.88 -3.01 -19.54
N SER A 300 -3.97 -2.96 -20.30
CA SER A 300 -5.06 -3.94 -20.29
C SER A 300 -5.57 -4.32 -18.88
N ASP A 301 -5.24 -5.50 -18.39
CA ASP A 301 -5.70 -6.09 -17.14
C ASP A 301 -5.08 -5.46 -15.88
N HIS A 302 -4.04 -4.61 -16.03
CA HIS A 302 -3.34 -3.99 -14.90
C HIS A 302 -3.83 -2.55 -14.60
N THR A 303 -4.56 -1.90 -15.50
CA THR A 303 -5.07 -0.54 -15.25
C THR A 303 -6.04 -0.43 -14.07
N PRO A 304 -6.88 -1.44 -13.74
CA PRO A 304 -7.72 -1.39 -12.53
C PRO A 304 -6.92 -1.22 -11.23
N ILE A 305 -5.68 -1.72 -11.17
CA ILE A 305 -4.80 -1.53 -10.01
C ILE A 305 -4.55 -0.04 -9.76
N PHE A 306 -4.28 0.73 -10.83
CA PHE A 306 -4.07 2.17 -10.71
C PHE A 306 -5.32 2.88 -10.21
N PHE A 307 -6.49 2.59 -10.80
CA PHE A 307 -7.74 3.25 -10.44
C PHE A 307 -8.18 2.90 -9.00
N ALA A 308 -8.01 1.65 -8.57
CA ALA A 308 -8.27 1.24 -7.19
C ALA A 308 -7.39 2.01 -6.19
N ILE A 309 -6.10 2.16 -6.49
CA ILE A 309 -5.17 2.90 -5.62
C ILE A 309 -5.50 4.40 -5.64
N ALA A 310 -5.65 5.02 -6.80
CA ALA A 310 -5.93 6.45 -6.93
C ALA A 310 -7.27 6.83 -6.28
N GLY A 311 -8.32 6.04 -6.53
CA GLY A 311 -9.66 6.23 -5.96
C GLY A 311 -9.69 5.99 -4.45
N GLY A 312 -9.07 4.90 -3.98
CA GLY A 312 -9.01 4.57 -2.55
C GLY A 312 -8.21 5.60 -1.76
N THR A 313 -7.00 5.92 -2.21
CA THR A 313 -6.13 6.88 -1.52
C THR A 313 -6.71 8.31 -1.50
N ALA A 314 -7.62 8.67 -2.42
CA ALA A 314 -8.25 10.00 -2.47
C ALA A 314 -8.90 10.40 -1.14
N PHE A 315 -9.41 9.43 -0.38
CA PHE A 315 -10.09 9.66 0.91
C PHE A 315 -9.21 9.44 2.14
N PHE A 316 -8.07 8.73 2.00
CA PHE A 316 -7.19 8.42 3.14
C PHE A 316 -6.27 9.58 3.57
N VAL A 317 -6.27 10.72 2.88
CA VAL A 317 -5.54 11.93 3.31
C VAL A 317 -6.44 12.82 4.17
N ARG A 318 -5.99 13.10 5.39
CA ARG A 318 -6.72 13.87 6.40
C ARG A 318 -6.92 15.35 6.03
N ARG A 319 -7.94 15.95 6.65
CA ARG A 319 -8.47 17.30 6.34
C ARG A 319 -8.36 18.28 7.52
N GLU A 320 -7.33 18.18 8.35
CA GLU A 320 -7.39 18.78 9.70
C GLU A 320 -7.64 20.32 9.71
N GLU A 321 -7.47 21.02 8.58
CA GLU A 321 -7.56 22.49 8.52
C GLU A 321 -8.39 23.07 7.34
N GLU A 322 -9.02 22.26 6.49
CA GLU A 322 -9.76 22.78 5.33
C GLU A 322 -11.10 23.43 5.74
N ARG A 323 -11.41 24.63 5.22
CA ARG A 323 -12.69 25.32 5.43
C ARG A 323 -13.16 26.07 4.18
N GLY A 324 -14.46 26.34 4.10
CA GLY A 324 -15.08 27.16 3.05
C GLY A 324 -14.79 26.64 1.64
N VAL A 325 -14.33 27.53 0.75
CA VAL A 325 -14.04 27.21 -0.65
C VAL A 325 -12.99 26.11 -0.79
N ARG A 326 -11.97 26.06 0.08
CA ARG A 326 -10.94 25.01 0.05
C ARG A 326 -11.51 23.64 0.38
N LEU A 327 -12.43 23.58 1.33
CA LEU A 327 -13.14 22.34 1.70
C LEU A 327 -13.98 21.83 0.52
N ALA A 328 -14.71 22.73 -0.14
CA ALA A 328 -15.53 22.39 -1.30
C ALA A 328 -14.67 21.92 -2.48
N ALA A 329 -13.57 22.62 -2.77
CA ALA A 329 -12.64 22.25 -3.84
C ALA A 329 -11.97 20.88 -3.58
N SER A 330 -11.51 20.63 -2.35
CA SER A 330 -10.91 19.34 -1.96
C SER A 330 -11.92 18.19 -2.05
N LEU A 331 -13.17 18.39 -1.59
CA LEU A 331 -14.24 17.39 -1.78
C LEU A 331 -14.56 17.15 -3.25
N GLY A 332 -14.67 18.22 -4.04
CA GLY A 332 -14.88 18.13 -5.48
C GLY A 332 -13.82 17.27 -6.13
N LEU A 333 -12.53 17.54 -5.87
CA LEU A 333 -11.43 16.74 -6.41
C LEU A 333 -11.46 15.28 -5.98
N ARG A 334 -11.83 14.97 -4.73
CA ARG A 334 -11.96 13.59 -4.24
C ARG A 334 -13.09 12.84 -4.94
N LEU A 335 -14.26 13.48 -5.05
CA LEU A 335 -15.43 12.90 -5.72
C LEU A 335 -15.16 12.72 -7.21
N SER A 336 -14.52 13.70 -7.86
CA SER A 336 -14.06 13.59 -9.25
C SER A 336 -13.05 12.46 -9.41
N THR A 337 -12.07 12.34 -8.50
CA THR A 337 -11.10 11.23 -8.53
C THR A 337 -11.81 9.89 -8.41
N LEU A 338 -12.74 9.76 -7.45
CA LEU A 338 -13.50 8.53 -7.26
C LEU A 338 -14.32 8.18 -8.50
N LEU A 339 -15.07 9.14 -9.05
CA LEU A 339 -15.89 8.95 -10.24
C LEU A 339 -15.04 8.50 -11.44
N VAL A 340 -13.92 9.18 -11.69
CA VAL A 340 -13.00 8.84 -12.78
C VAL A 340 -12.40 7.46 -12.57
N CYS A 341 -12.05 7.10 -11.33
CA CYS A 341 -11.52 5.78 -11.02
C CYS A 341 -12.57 4.68 -11.15
N THR A 342 -13.82 4.93 -10.77
CA THR A 342 -14.92 3.99 -11.02
C THR A 342 -15.13 3.78 -12.51
N LEU A 343 -15.15 4.86 -13.30
CA LEU A 343 -15.28 4.76 -14.76
C LEU A 343 -14.09 4.07 -15.46
N GLY A 344 -12.90 4.11 -14.86
CA GLY A 344 -11.71 3.45 -15.41
C GLY A 344 -11.53 2.01 -14.95
N ALA A 345 -12.22 1.61 -13.88
CA ALA A 345 -12.17 0.25 -13.34
C ALA A 345 -13.12 -0.72 -14.06
N PHE A 346 -14.13 -0.21 -14.77
CA PHE A 346 -15.14 -0.95 -15.54
C PHE A 346 -15.06 -0.59 -17.02
#